data_AF-A0A528G452-F1
#
_entry.id   AF-A0A528G452-F1
#
_cell.length_a   1.000
_cell.length_b   1.000
_cell.length_c   1.000
_cell.angle_alpha   90.00
_cell.angle_beta   90.00
_cell.angle_gamma   90.00
#
_symmetry.space_group_name_H-M   'P 1'
#
loop_
_entity.id
_entity.type
_entity.pdbx_description
1 polymer ?
#
loop_
_entity_poly.entity_id
_entity_poly.type
_entity_poly.pdbx_seq_one_letter_code
_entity_poly.pdbx_strand_id
1 'polypeptide(L)'
;PDDAEGRKSEVIVQLGHIVNYGAPIDQSIRLAGARAVPAGTVSVTQDYHVREAIHDRTAAGLYVVAHHTVQYGMLSLEEFCEICHASGVPVIVDAA
;
A
#
# COMPACT_ATOMS: atom_id res chain seq x y z
N PRO A 1 9.10 -22.31 -4.89
CA PRO A 1 9.10 -20.83 -4.66
C PRO A 1 7.68 -20.32 -4.97
N ASP A 2 7.12 -19.46 -4.14
CA ASP A 2 5.73 -18.95 -4.21
C ASP A 2 4.63 -19.83 -3.61
N ASP A 3 4.92 -20.56 -2.53
CA ASP A 3 3.84 -21.09 -1.70
C ASP A 3 3.57 -20.15 -0.51
N ALA A 4 2.78 -19.11 -0.78
CA ALA A 4 2.14 -18.31 0.26
C ALA A 4 0.76 -18.88 0.63
N GLU A 5 0.43 -20.13 0.26
CA GLU A 5 -0.88 -20.72 0.55
C GLU A 5 -1.12 -20.70 2.06
N GLY A 6 -2.25 -20.06 2.43
CA GLY A 6 -2.66 -19.87 3.83
C GLY A 6 -2.01 -18.70 4.57
N ARG A 7 -1.11 -17.92 3.95
CA ARG A 7 -0.50 -16.72 4.58
C ARG A 7 -1.08 -15.42 4.02
N LYS A 8 -1.14 -14.40 4.87
CA LYS A 8 -1.39 -13.02 4.44
C LYS A 8 -0.26 -12.57 3.51
N SER A 9 -0.59 -12.11 2.31
CA SER A 9 0.37 -11.79 1.25
C SER A 9 0.02 -10.53 0.45
N GLU A 10 -1.03 -9.80 0.84
CA GLU A 10 -1.46 -8.60 0.12
C GLU A 10 -0.99 -7.34 0.84
N VAL A 11 -0.40 -6.43 0.06
CA VAL A 11 0.12 -5.16 0.55
C VAL A 11 -0.66 -4.04 -0.11
N ILE A 12 -1.38 -3.27 0.70
CA ILE A 12 -2.16 -2.13 0.21
C ILE A 12 -1.23 -0.95 -0.01
N VAL A 13 -1.38 -0.26 -1.13
CA VAL A 13 -0.63 0.96 -1.44
C VAL A 13 -1.55 1.95 -2.13
N GLN A 14 -1.44 3.25 -1.80
CA GLN A 14 -2.19 4.28 -2.52
C GLN A 14 -1.72 4.30 -3.99
N LEU A 15 -2.62 4.31 -4.98
CA LEU A 15 -2.19 4.18 -6.38
C LEU A 15 -1.24 5.33 -6.81
N GLY A 16 -1.45 6.55 -6.30
CA GLY A 16 -0.54 7.69 -6.49
C GLY A 16 0.85 7.53 -5.85
N HIS A 17 1.05 6.51 -5.00
CA HIS A 17 2.35 6.14 -4.42
C HIS A 17 3.07 5.04 -5.20
N ILE A 18 2.43 4.43 -6.22
CA ILE A 18 3.09 3.49 -7.12
C ILE A 18 3.91 4.26 -8.15
N VAL A 19 5.15 4.55 -7.78
CA VAL A 19 6.07 5.36 -8.58
C VAL A 19 7.39 4.63 -8.80
N ASN A 20 8.18 5.13 -9.76
CA ASN A 20 9.43 4.52 -10.18
C ASN A 20 10.63 5.32 -9.67
N TYR A 21 11.49 4.67 -8.89
CA TYR A 21 12.79 5.18 -8.42
C TYR A 21 13.94 4.26 -8.85
N GLY A 22 13.95 3.86 -10.12
CA GLY A 22 14.89 2.88 -10.70
C GLY A 22 14.22 1.52 -10.97
N ALA A 23 13.24 1.17 -10.15
CA ALA A 23 12.22 0.16 -10.40
C ALA A 23 10.88 0.66 -9.83
N PRO A 24 9.73 0.24 -10.38
CA PRO A 24 8.44 0.61 -9.81
C PRO A 24 8.23 -0.11 -8.47
N ILE A 25 7.73 0.60 -7.46
CA ILE A 25 7.66 0.08 -6.07
C ILE A 25 6.83 -1.21 -5.94
N ASP A 26 5.83 -1.42 -6.81
CA ASP A 26 5.03 -2.65 -6.85
C ASP A 26 5.86 -3.87 -7.26
N GLN A 27 6.96 -3.67 -8.01
CA GLN A 27 7.92 -4.74 -8.30
C GLN A 27 8.65 -5.18 -7.03
N SER A 28 9.02 -4.25 -6.13
CA SER A 28 9.63 -4.60 -4.84
C SER A 28 8.69 -5.43 -3.97
N ILE A 29 7.39 -5.09 -3.97
CA ILE A 29 6.35 -5.89 -3.29
C ILE A 29 6.29 -7.32 -3.87
N ARG A 30 6.28 -7.45 -5.20
CA ARG A 30 6.24 -8.75 -5.89
C ARG A 30 7.50 -9.57 -5.66
N LEU A 31 8.68 -8.96 -5.67
CA LEU A 31 9.95 -9.64 -5.38
C LEU A 31 10.02 -10.17 -3.94
N ALA A 32 9.33 -9.51 -3.00
CA ALA A 32 9.20 -9.99 -1.63
C ALA A 32 8.19 -11.16 -1.48
N GLY A 33 7.55 -11.60 -2.56
CA GLY A 33 6.54 -12.67 -2.56
C GLY A 33 5.14 -12.20 -2.19
N ALA A 34 4.88 -10.89 -2.22
CA ALA A 34 3.58 -10.30 -1.92
C ALA A 34 2.86 -9.79 -3.18
N ARG A 35 1.55 -9.59 -3.07
CA ARG A 35 0.71 -8.98 -4.11
C ARG A 35 0.41 -7.53 -3.73
N ALA A 36 0.73 -6.59 -4.61
CA ALA A 36 0.30 -5.21 -4.44
C ALA A 36 -1.22 -5.08 -4.65
N VAL A 37 -1.89 -4.34 -3.77
CA VAL A 37 -3.30 -3.99 -3.85
C VAL A 37 -3.40 -2.47 -3.93
N PRO A 38 -3.54 -1.89 -5.14
CA PRO A 38 -3.69 -0.45 -5.28
C PRO A 38 -5.03 0.00 -4.71
N ALA A 39 -5.02 1.03 -3.88
CA ALA A 39 -6.20 1.72 -3.37
C ALA A 39 -6.36 3.08 -4.04
N GLY A 40 -7.60 3.40 -4.42
CA GLY A 40 -7.95 4.68 -5.04
C GLY A 40 -7.53 4.78 -6.50
N THR A 41 -7.29 6.01 -6.95
CA THR A 41 -6.87 6.34 -8.31
C THR A 41 -5.51 7.03 -8.29
N VAL A 42 -4.95 7.32 -9.47
CA VAL A 42 -3.65 8.01 -9.58
C VAL A 42 -3.69 9.39 -8.91
N SER A 43 -4.83 10.09 -8.95
CA SER A 43 -4.95 11.47 -8.46
C SER A 43 -5.78 11.64 -7.19
N VAL A 44 -6.56 10.62 -6.80
CA VAL A 44 -7.34 10.67 -5.57
C VAL A 44 -7.41 9.32 -4.88
N THR A 45 -7.08 9.32 -3.59
CA THR A 45 -7.33 8.23 -2.65
C THR A 45 -8.16 8.79 -1.50
N GLN A 46 -9.15 8.02 -1.08
CA GLN A 46 -10.09 8.39 -0.03
C GLN A 46 -10.08 7.26 0.99
N ASP A 47 -10.56 7.56 2.18
CA ASP A 47 -10.60 6.65 3.31
C ASP A 47 -11.27 5.30 2.97
N TYR A 48 -12.41 5.32 2.27
CA TYR A 48 -13.14 4.12 1.87
C TYR A 48 -12.38 3.26 0.86
N HIS A 49 -11.57 3.87 -0.03
CA HIS A 49 -10.76 3.12 -0.98
C HIS A 49 -9.75 2.20 -0.27
N VAL A 50 -9.18 2.66 0.85
CA VAL A 50 -8.25 1.86 1.65
C VAL A 50 -9.01 0.82 2.48
N ARG A 51 -10.14 1.19 3.10
CA ARG A 51 -10.96 0.25 3.87
C ARG A 51 -11.44 -0.93 3.03
N GLU A 52 -11.93 -0.67 1.83
CA GLU A 52 -12.44 -1.70 0.91
C GLU A 52 -11.33 -2.60 0.34
N ALA A 53 -10.09 -2.10 0.30
CA ALA A 53 -8.93 -2.87 -0.11
C ALA A 53 -8.40 -3.82 0.98
N ILE A 54 -8.81 -3.65 2.25
CA ILE A 54 -8.44 -4.53 3.37
C ILE A 54 -9.34 -5.77 3.38
N HIS A 55 -8.72 -6.95 3.42
CA HIS A 55 -9.39 -8.24 3.51
C HIS A 55 -8.54 -9.25 4.32
N ASP A 56 -9.01 -10.48 4.50
CA ASP A 56 -8.37 -11.50 5.35
C ASP A 56 -6.91 -11.81 5.04
N ARG A 57 -6.51 -11.65 3.78
CA ARG A 57 -5.13 -11.88 3.31
C ARG A 57 -4.23 -10.63 3.33
N THR A 58 -4.71 -9.48 3.80
CA THR A 58 -3.92 -8.25 3.88
C THR A 58 -2.85 -8.39 4.97
N ALA A 59 -1.59 -8.34 4.55
CA ALA A 59 -0.42 -8.46 5.41
C ALA A 59 0.04 -7.11 5.97
N ALA A 60 0.00 -6.05 5.15
CA ALA A 60 0.45 -4.72 5.53
C ALA A 60 -0.16 -3.63 4.63
N GLY A 61 -0.11 -2.38 5.09
CA GLY A 61 -0.18 -1.19 4.25
C GLY A 61 1.24 -0.67 3.98
N LEU A 62 1.52 -0.21 2.76
CA LEU A 62 2.75 0.46 2.38
C LEU A 62 2.46 1.93 2.06
N TYR A 63 3.11 2.82 2.81
CA TYR A 63 3.09 4.26 2.58
C TYR A 63 4.45 4.69 2.06
N VAL A 64 4.48 5.37 0.90
CA VAL A 64 5.73 5.85 0.27
C VAL A 64 5.81 7.36 0.46
N VAL A 65 6.89 7.82 1.08
CA VAL A 65 7.25 9.22 1.21
C VAL A 65 8.42 9.47 0.27
N ALA A 66 8.16 10.13 -0.85
CA ALA A 66 9.20 10.61 -1.75
C ALA A 66 8.65 11.65 -2.74
N HIS A 67 9.53 12.42 -3.35
CA HIS A 67 9.17 13.57 -4.18
C HIS A 67 8.48 13.22 -5.52
N HIS A 68 8.57 11.98 -6.00
CA HIS A 68 7.82 11.56 -7.19
C HIS A 68 6.42 11.05 -6.88
N THR A 69 6.05 10.84 -5.61
CA THR A 69 4.67 10.43 -5.28
C THR A 69 3.69 11.54 -5.60
N VAL A 70 2.47 11.16 -5.94
CA VAL A 70 1.36 12.10 -5.99
C VAL A 70 1.06 12.53 -4.55
N GLN A 71 1.22 13.81 -4.25
CA GLN A 71 1.03 14.36 -2.91
C GLN A 71 -0.41 14.82 -2.69
N TYR A 72 -0.96 15.56 -3.67
CA TYR A 72 -2.31 16.09 -3.59
C TYR A 72 -3.35 15.00 -3.83
N GLY A 73 -4.41 14.99 -3.01
CA GLY A 73 -5.51 14.04 -3.13
C GLY A 73 -5.20 12.64 -2.57
N MET A 74 -4.02 12.43 -1.99
CA MET A 74 -3.70 11.21 -1.23
C MET A 74 -4.06 11.38 0.24
N LEU A 75 -4.29 10.27 0.93
CA LEU A 75 -4.40 10.25 2.38
C LEU A 75 -3.04 10.59 2.99
N SER A 76 -3.07 11.34 4.09
CA SER A 76 -1.89 11.54 4.94
C SER A 76 -1.43 10.22 5.56
N LEU A 77 -0.19 10.20 6.06
CA LEU A 77 0.35 9.04 6.77
C LEU A 77 -0.51 8.71 8.01
N GLU A 78 -0.96 9.73 8.75
CA GLU A 78 -1.80 9.56 9.94
C GLU A 78 -3.13 8.87 9.60
N GLU A 79 -3.88 9.42 8.64
CA GLU A 79 -5.15 8.82 8.18
C GLU A 79 -4.97 7.39 7.65
N PHE A 80 -3.91 7.15 6.87
CA PHE A 80 -3.61 5.82 6.34
C PHE A 80 -3.29 4.83 7.48
N CYS A 81 -2.49 5.24 8.47
CA CYS A 81 -2.19 4.43 9.66
C CYS A 81 -3.44 4.14 10.47
N GLU A 82 -4.29 5.13 10.72
CA GLU A 82 -5.55 4.96 11.45
C GLU A 82 -6.44 3.90 10.79
N ILE A 83 -6.62 3.98 9.46
CA ILE A 83 -7.45 3.03 8.71
C ILE A 83 -6.88 1.61 8.75
N CYS A 84 -5.57 1.45 8.53
CA CYS A 84 -4.92 0.14 8.56
C CYS A 84 -4.94 -0.47 9.96
N HIS A 85 -4.59 0.31 10.99
CA HIS A 85 -4.55 -0.17 12.37
C HIS A 85 -5.94 -0.50 12.93
N ALA A 86 -6.99 0.22 12.51
CA ALA A 86 -8.37 -0.13 12.86
C ALA A 86 -8.76 -1.55 12.41
N SER A 87 -8.09 -2.09 11.38
CA SER A 87 -8.27 -3.46 10.88
C SER A 87 -7.18 -4.43 11.35
N GLY A 88 -6.31 -4.02 12.27
CA GLY A 88 -5.17 -4.83 12.73
C GLY A 88 -4.10 -5.08 11.67
N VAL A 89 -4.03 -4.24 10.62
CA VAL A 89 -3.04 -4.30 9.56
C VAL A 89 -1.87 -3.37 9.90
N PRO A 90 -0.62 -3.86 10.02
CA PRO A 90 0.53 -3.01 10.26
C PRO A 90 0.87 -2.14 9.04
N VAL A 91 1.47 -0.97 9.27
CA VAL A 91 1.95 -0.06 8.21
C VAL A 91 3.47 -0.06 8.12
N ILE A 92 3.98 -0.17 6.89
CA ILE A 92 5.39 0.02 6.53
C ILE A 92 5.49 1.39 5.85
N VAL A 93 6.48 2.17 6.26
CA VAL A 93 6.79 3.46 5.63
C VAL A 93 8.11 3.35 4.88
N ASP A 94 8.06 3.57 3.58
CA ASP A 94 9.25 3.75 2.73
C ASP A 94 9.53 5.24 2.61
N ALA A 95 10.59 5.72 3.26
CA ALA A 95 10.97 7.12 3.33
C ALA A 95 12.30 7.35 2.60
N ALA A 96 12.21 7.47 1.26
CA ALA A 96 13.34 7.60 0.35
C ALA A 96 13.70 9.05 0.03
#